data_AF-A0A9X1X502-F1
#
_entry.id   AF-A0A9X1X502-F1
#
_cell.length_a   1.000
_cell.length_b   1.000
_cell.length_c   1.000
_cell.angle_alpha   90.00
_cell.angle_beta   90.00
_cell.angle_gamma   90.00
#
_symmetry.space_group_name_H-M   'P 1'
#
loop_
_entity.id
_entity.type
_entity.pdbx_description
1 polymer ?
#
loop_
_entity_poly.entity_id
_entity_poly.type
_entity_poly.pdbx_seq_one_letter_code
_entity_poly.pdbx_strand_id
1 'polypeptide(L)'
;MKPLHLSPLMLLYCFLQFQPVAKAQTLAAIRLISGERKTNCEFIYQVGSIEVSVDQHGRIRLNYDAREPAQFATAFDADAIEGRPIQINGVPIKYYNQFDMDNLGKVKSIGDINIAYYDRFDLDNKGKVKSIGTIRFTYFDRFDMDNQGKIKMAGNIPVSYYDRFDMSNKGNIKSIGNSTITYYDDFDDRSLIGRIKAIRGNTPKLFVETF
;
A
#
# COMPACT_ATOMS: atom_id res chain seq x y z
N MET A 1 -46.71 -31.36 17.21
CA MET A 1 -45.57 -30.42 17.10
C MET A 1 -46.04 -29.05 17.56
N LYS A 2 -45.45 -28.49 18.63
CA LYS A 2 -45.79 -27.13 19.09
C LYS A 2 -45.02 -26.11 18.24
N PRO A 3 -45.66 -25.02 17.76
CA PRO A 3 -44.96 -24.00 16.99
C PRO A 3 -43.98 -23.25 17.89
N LEU A 4 -42.76 -23.09 17.40
CA LEU A 4 -41.70 -22.34 18.08
C LEU A 4 -42.02 -20.84 17.94
N HIS A 5 -42.58 -20.23 18.99
CA HIS A 5 -42.85 -18.80 19.02
C HIS A 5 -41.57 -18.05 19.42
N LEU A 6 -40.75 -17.63 18.45
CA LEU A 6 -39.70 -16.66 18.71
C LEU A 6 -40.33 -15.29 18.93
N SER A 7 -39.97 -14.64 20.03
CA SER A 7 -40.42 -13.27 20.29
C SER A 7 -39.73 -12.30 19.33
N PRO A 8 -40.36 -11.16 19.00
CA PRO A 8 -39.75 -10.11 18.17
C PRO A 8 -38.40 -9.63 18.72
N LEU A 9 -38.23 -9.65 20.05
CA LEU A 9 -37.00 -9.28 20.73
C LEU A 9 -35.87 -10.30 20.50
N MET A 10 -36.23 -11.58 20.37
CA MET A 10 -35.28 -12.66 20.08
C MET A 10 -34.81 -12.63 18.61
N LEU A 11 -35.70 -12.25 17.70
CA LEU A 11 -35.35 -11.97 16.30
C LEU A 11 -34.38 -10.78 16.20
N LEU A 12 -34.62 -9.70 16.95
CA LEU A 12 -33.72 -8.54 16.99
C LEU A 12 -32.33 -8.88 17.56
N TYR A 13 -32.27 -9.76 18.57
CA TYR A 13 -31.00 -10.23 19.14
C TYR A 13 -30.21 -11.08 18.12
N CYS A 14 -30.87 -11.96 17.37
CA CYS A 14 -30.22 -12.75 16.30
C CYS A 14 -29.66 -11.86 15.18
N PHE A 15 -30.31 -10.74 14.83
CA PHE A 15 -29.80 -9.80 13.83
C PHE A 15 -28.59 -8.96 14.32
N LEU A 16 -28.46 -8.72 15.63
CA LEU A 16 -27.27 -8.06 16.19
C LEU A 16 -26.05 -9.00 16.25
N GLN A 17 -26.23 -10.32 16.35
CA GLN A 17 -25.12 -11.28 16.43
C GLN A 17 -24.53 -11.68 15.07
N PHE A 18 -25.16 -11.28 13.97
CA PHE A 18 -24.72 -11.56 12.60
C PHE A 18 -24.46 -10.27 11.81
N GLN A 19 -23.85 -9.26 12.45
CA GLN A 19 -23.25 -8.16 11.69
C GLN A 19 -21.89 -8.64 11.16
N PRO A 20 -21.69 -8.75 9.83
CA PRO A 20 -20.35 -8.95 9.31
C PRO A 20 -19.50 -7.76 9.76
N VAL A 21 -18.49 -8.01 10.61
CA VAL A 21 -17.52 -6.99 11.00
C VAL A 21 -16.69 -6.71 9.75
N ALA A 22 -17.09 -5.71 8.97
CA ALA A 22 -16.29 -5.21 7.87
C ALA A 22 -14.93 -4.80 8.44
N LYS A 23 -13.85 -5.51 8.04
CA LYS A 23 -12.51 -5.16 8.51
C LYS A 23 -12.11 -3.83 7.86
N ALA A 24 -12.09 -2.77 8.67
CA ALA A 24 -11.68 -1.45 8.20
C ALA A 24 -10.21 -1.46 7.80
N GLN A 25 -9.90 -0.85 6.65
CA GLN A 25 -8.52 -0.54 6.30
C GLN A 25 -8.07 0.68 7.10
N THR A 26 -6.86 0.62 7.65
CA THR A 26 -6.25 1.76 8.34
C THR A 26 -4.83 1.95 7.84
N LEU A 27 -4.45 3.19 7.53
CA LEU A 27 -3.03 3.53 7.34
C LEU A 27 -2.30 3.20 8.65
N ALA A 28 -1.41 2.21 8.63
CA ALA A 28 -0.65 1.76 9.79
C ALA A 28 0.67 2.52 9.92
N ALA A 29 1.35 2.74 8.81
CA ALA A 29 2.63 3.44 8.78
C ALA A 29 2.90 4.07 7.41
N ILE A 30 3.74 5.09 7.41
CA ILE A 30 4.50 5.56 6.26
C ILE A 30 5.96 5.32 6.63
N ARG A 31 6.65 4.44 5.91
CA ARG A 31 8.06 4.13 6.17
C ARG A 31 8.94 4.85 5.16
N LEU A 32 9.89 5.63 5.65
CA LEU A 32 11.04 6.12 4.89
C LEU A 32 12.18 5.14 5.05
N ILE A 33 12.56 4.50 3.95
CA ILE A 33 13.66 3.52 3.90
C ILE A 33 14.88 4.26 3.38
N SER A 34 15.75 4.68 4.29
CA SER A 34 16.99 5.41 3.97
C SER A 34 18.11 4.42 3.72
N GLY A 35 18.50 4.23 2.46
CA GLY A 35 19.74 3.56 2.10
C GLY A 35 20.91 4.55 2.03
N GLU A 36 22.08 4.05 1.62
CA GLU A 36 23.31 4.85 1.58
C GLU A 36 23.22 6.07 0.65
N ARG A 37 22.44 6.00 -0.44
CA ARG A 37 22.40 7.05 -1.48
C ARG A 37 21.00 7.48 -1.90
N LYS A 38 19.96 6.73 -1.50
CA LYS A 38 18.57 6.99 -1.88
C LYS A 38 17.64 6.64 -0.74
N THR A 39 16.59 7.45 -0.60
CA THR A 39 15.49 7.17 0.31
C THR A 39 14.24 6.83 -0.49
N ASN A 40 13.63 5.71 -0.17
CA ASN A 40 12.34 5.29 -0.71
C ASN A 40 11.25 5.48 0.34
N CYS A 41 9.98 5.48 -0.08
CA CYS A 41 8.85 5.37 0.84
C CYS A 41 7.94 4.19 0.54
N GLU A 42 7.36 3.66 1.60
CA GLU A 42 6.25 2.70 1.55
C GLU A 42 5.07 3.19 2.40
N PHE A 43 3.87 3.14 1.83
CA PHE A 43 2.61 3.35 2.56
C PHE A 43 2.05 1.99 2.98
N ILE A 44 1.85 1.80 4.27
CA ILE A 44 1.46 0.51 4.85
C ILE A 44 0.05 0.61 5.40
N TYR A 45 -0.83 -0.25 4.91
CA TYR A 45 -2.22 -0.35 5.33
C TYR A 45 -2.45 -1.68 6.03
N GLN A 46 -3.08 -1.65 7.20
CA GLN A 46 -3.50 -2.86 7.89
C GLN A 46 -4.88 -3.30 7.38
N VAL A 47 -5.00 -4.58 7.01
CA VAL A 47 -6.27 -5.25 6.68
C VAL A 47 -6.33 -6.57 7.44
N GLY A 48 -6.91 -6.54 8.64
CA GLY A 48 -6.87 -7.70 9.54
C GLY A 48 -5.44 -8.03 9.98
N SER A 49 -5.00 -9.27 9.77
CA SER A 49 -3.63 -9.74 10.07
C SER A 49 -2.61 -9.47 8.95
N ILE A 50 -3.05 -8.84 7.85
CA ILE A 50 -2.22 -8.62 6.66
C ILE A 50 -1.85 -7.13 6.56
N GLU A 51 -0.57 -6.86 6.43
CA GLU A 51 -0.04 -5.56 6.03
C GLU A 51 0.06 -5.48 4.50
N VAL A 52 -0.56 -4.45 3.93
CA VAL A 52 -0.49 -4.14 2.50
C VAL A 52 0.43 -2.93 2.33
N SER A 53 1.63 -3.18 1.82
CA SER A 53 2.63 -2.13 1.56
C SER A 53 2.55 -1.70 0.11
N VAL A 54 2.50 -0.38 -0.12
CA VAL A 54 2.57 0.25 -1.44
C VAL A 54 3.84 1.06 -1.53
N ASP A 55 4.76 0.68 -2.42
CA ASP A 55 5.99 1.44 -2.61
C ASP A 55 5.77 2.74 -3.41
N GLN A 56 6.80 3.58 -3.46
CA GLN A 56 6.75 4.85 -4.20
C GLN A 56 6.44 4.70 -5.70
N HIS A 57 6.52 3.50 -6.28
CA HIS A 57 6.21 3.22 -7.68
C HIS A 57 4.83 2.55 -7.85
N GLY A 58 4.06 2.41 -6.78
CA GLY A 58 2.71 1.85 -6.82
C GLY A 58 2.66 0.33 -6.89
N ARG A 59 3.73 -0.36 -6.49
CA ARG A 59 3.77 -1.83 -6.41
C ARG A 59 3.33 -2.27 -5.03
N ILE A 60 2.57 -3.37 -4.97
CA ILE A 60 2.05 -3.93 -3.72
C ILE A 60 2.94 -5.08 -3.23
N ARG A 61 3.21 -5.09 -1.93
CA ARG A 61 3.73 -6.25 -1.18
C ARG A 61 2.78 -6.57 -0.04
N LEU A 62 2.53 -7.86 0.18
CA LEU A 62 1.80 -8.34 1.35
C LEU A 62 2.80 -8.83 2.38
N ASN A 63 2.70 -8.34 3.62
CA ASN A 63 3.42 -8.87 4.77
C ASN A 63 2.43 -9.41 5.79
N TYR A 64 2.78 -10.50 6.45
CA TYR A 64 1.96 -11.16 7.46
C TYR A 64 2.86 -12.00 8.35
N ASP A 65 2.45 -12.27 9.58
CA ASP A 65 3.18 -13.16 10.47
C ASP A 65 3.10 -14.59 9.94
N ALA A 66 4.26 -15.21 9.70
CA ALA A 66 4.36 -16.59 9.21
C ALA A 66 3.80 -17.62 10.19
N ARG A 67 3.56 -17.24 11.45
CA ARG A 67 2.91 -18.08 12.47
C ARG A 67 1.40 -18.14 12.31
N GLU A 68 0.82 -17.25 11.53
CA GLU A 68 -0.62 -17.20 11.30
C GLU A 68 -1.06 -18.34 10.38
N PRO A 69 -2.23 -18.96 10.62
CA PRO A 69 -2.76 -19.99 9.73
C PRO A 69 -2.97 -19.44 8.32
N ALA A 70 -2.31 -20.03 7.32
CA ALA A 70 -2.40 -19.59 5.94
C ALA A 70 -2.76 -20.74 4.99
N GLN A 71 -3.53 -20.43 3.95
CA GLN A 71 -3.77 -21.31 2.81
C GLN A 71 -3.14 -20.69 1.58
N PHE A 72 -2.57 -21.52 0.73
CA PHE A 72 -1.82 -21.09 -0.46
C PHE A 72 -2.45 -21.68 -1.72
N ALA A 73 -2.42 -20.91 -2.80
CA ALA A 73 -2.83 -21.38 -4.11
C ALA A 73 -1.91 -22.51 -4.59
N THR A 74 -2.53 -23.47 -5.25
CA THR A 74 -1.90 -24.63 -5.88
C THR A 74 -1.91 -24.45 -7.40
N ALA A 75 -1.23 -25.35 -8.11
CA ALA A 75 -1.31 -25.44 -9.58
C ALA A 75 -2.76 -25.62 -10.11
N PHE A 76 -3.70 -26.09 -9.29
CA PHE A 76 -5.10 -26.22 -9.69
C PHE A 76 -5.89 -24.90 -9.64
N ASP A 77 -5.38 -23.88 -8.95
CA ASP A 77 -6.04 -22.58 -8.82
C ASP A 77 -5.75 -21.70 -10.04
N ALA A 78 -4.46 -21.43 -10.28
CA ALA A 78 -3.92 -20.82 -11.50
C ALA A 78 -2.39 -20.66 -11.37
N ASP A 79 -1.65 -21.00 -12.43
CA ASP A 79 -0.18 -20.88 -12.50
C ASP A 79 0.34 -19.48 -12.08
N ALA A 80 -0.40 -18.42 -12.44
CA ALA A 80 -0.01 -17.04 -12.12
C ALA A 80 0.03 -16.70 -10.62
N ILE A 81 -0.60 -17.53 -9.78
CA ILE A 81 -0.69 -17.31 -8.33
C ILE A 81 -0.22 -18.51 -7.51
N GLU A 82 0.30 -19.57 -8.13
CA GLU A 82 0.78 -20.75 -7.41
C GLU A 82 1.79 -20.35 -6.31
N GLY A 83 1.61 -20.94 -5.13
CA GLY A 83 2.43 -20.66 -3.95
C GLY A 83 2.12 -19.32 -3.25
N ARG A 84 1.19 -18.51 -3.78
CA ARG A 84 0.76 -17.26 -3.13
C ARG A 84 -0.33 -17.51 -2.10
N PRO A 85 -0.40 -16.74 -1.00
CA PRO A 85 -1.44 -16.91 0.00
C PRO A 85 -2.80 -16.52 -0.57
N ILE A 86 -3.79 -17.39 -0.41
CA ILE A 86 -5.21 -17.16 -0.75
C ILE A 86 -6.07 -16.90 0.49
N GLN A 87 -5.54 -17.20 1.67
CA GLN A 87 -6.16 -16.89 2.95
C GLN A 87 -5.10 -16.80 4.05
N ILE A 88 -5.21 -15.81 4.95
CA ILE A 88 -4.33 -15.67 6.13
C ILE A 88 -5.19 -15.31 7.34
N ASN A 89 -5.10 -16.10 8.42
CA ASN A 89 -5.89 -15.95 9.64
C ASN A 89 -7.38 -15.65 9.36
N GLY A 90 -7.97 -16.46 8.47
CA GLY A 90 -9.37 -16.32 8.04
C GLY A 90 -9.68 -15.14 7.10
N VAL A 91 -8.69 -14.31 6.75
CA VAL A 91 -8.86 -13.21 5.78
C VAL A 91 -8.60 -13.74 4.36
N PRO A 92 -9.60 -13.77 3.47
CA PRO A 92 -9.41 -14.24 2.10
C PRO A 92 -8.64 -13.22 1.27
N ILE A 93 -7.83 -13.71 0.34
CA ILE A 93 -7.09 -12.91 -0.64
C ILE A 93 -7.50 -13.40 -2.03
N LYS A 94 -8.05 -12.50 -2.82
CA LYS A 94 -8.44 -12.80 -4.21
C LYS A 94 -7.43 -12.17 -5.16
N TYR A 95 -7.23 -12.83 -6.28
CA TYR A 95 -6.35 -12.37 -7.35
C TYR A 95 -7.13 -12.16 -8.64
N TYR A 96 -6.61 -11.28 -9.48
CA TYR A 96 -7.05 -11.08 -10.84
C TYR A 96 -6.66 -12.29 -11.69
N ASN A 97 -7.56 -12.75 -12.56
CA ASN A 97 -7.41 -13.99 -13.33
C ASN A 97 -7.22 -13.72 -14.83
N GLN A 98 -7.29 -14.77 -15.66
CA GLN A 98 -7.07 -14.69 -17.11
C GLN A 98 -8.02 -13.74 -17.85
N PHE A 99 -9.17 -13.40 -17.25
CA PHE A 99 -10.11 -12.44 -17.83
C PHE A 99 -9.71 -10.98 -17.55
N ASP A 100 -8.72 -10.77 -16.68
CA ASP A 100 -8.29 -9.46 -16.20
C ASP A 100 -6.98 -8.97 -16.87
N MET A 101 -6.73 -9.39 -18.12
CA MET A 101 -5.61 -9.04 -19.02
C MET A 101 -4.37 -8.41 -18.36
N ASP A 102 -4.39 -7.09 -18.12
CA ASP A 102 -3.25 -6.29 -17.67
C ASP A 102 -2.86 -6.49 -16.18
N ASN A 103 -3.70 -7.18 -15.42
CA ASN A 103 -3.56 -7.35 -13.98
C ASN A 103 -3.50 -8.82 -13.53
N LEU A 104 -3.36 -9.78 -14.47
CA LEU A 104 -3.26 -11.20 -14.16
C LEU A 104 -2.29 -11.47 -12.99
N GLY A 105 -2.77 -12.21 -12.00
CA GLY A 105 -2.00 -12.60 -10.82
C GLY A 105 -1.79 -11.48 -9.79
N LYS A 106 -2.26 -10.26 -10.02
CA LYS A 106 -2.22 -9.19 -9.00
C LYS A 106 -3.32 -9.36 -7.97
N VAL A 107 -3.11 -8.81 -6.77
CA VAL A 107 -4.09 -8.88 -5.68
C VAL A 107 -5.31 -8.04 -6.05
N LYS A 108 -6.48 -8.68 -6.11
CA LYS A 108 -7.77 -8.07 -6.44
C LYS A 108 -8.51 -7.59 -5.20
N SER A 109 -8.45 -8.36 -4.11
CA SER A 109 -9.04 -7.95 -2.84
C SER A 109 -8.41 -8.70 -1.66
N ILE A 110 -8.52 -8.11 -0.46
CA ILE A 110 -8.14 -8.71 0.82
C ILE A 110 -9.30 -8.49 1.79
N GLY A 111 -9.94 -9.58 2.22
CA GLY A 111 -11.26 -9.50 2.85
C GLY A 111 -12.24 -8.74 1.95
N ASP A 112 -12.87 -7.71 2.51
CA ASP A 112 -13.83 -6.84 1.81
C ASP A 112 -13.15 -5.62 1.14
N ILE A 113 -11.83 -5.49 1.25
CA ILE A 113 -11.08 -4.37 0.68
C ILE A 113 -10.67 -4.69 -0.75
N ASN A 114 -11.28 -3.98 -1.70
CA ASN A 114 -10.92 -4.09 -3.12
C ASN A 114 -9.65 -3.31 -3.44
N ILE A 115 -8.85 -3.85 -4.35
CA ILE A 115 -7.64 -3.21 -4.87
C ILE A 115 -7.83 -3.03 -6.37
N ALA A 116 -7.69 -1.80 -6.85
CA ALA A 116 -7.75 -1.49 -8.27
C ALA A 116 -6.39 -1.03 -8.77
N TYR A 117 -6.11 -1.31 -10.04
CA TYR A 117 -4.90 -0.88 -10.73
C TYR A 117 -5.25 0.01 -11.92
N TYR A 118 -4.31 0.87 -12.27
CA TYR A 118 -4.33 1.59 -13.54
C TYR A 118 -4.17 0.58 -14.70
N ASP A 119 -4.94 0.74 -15.76
CA ASP A 119 -5.00 -0.23 -16.87
C ASP A 119 -4.24 0.28 -18.10
N ARG A 120 -4.38 -0.41 -19.25
CA ARG A 120 -3.72 -0.02 -20.50
C ARG A 120 -4.11 1.34 -21.06
N PHE A 121 -5.24 1.91 -20.65
CA PHE A 121 -5.66 3.25 -21.07
C PHE A 121 -4.98 4.35 -20.23
N ASP A 122 -4.31 3.96 -19.14
CA ASP A 122 -3.58 4.85 -18.25
C ASP A 122 -2.07 4.84 -18.58
N LEU A 123 -1.71 5.34 -19.77
CA LEU A 123 -0.35 5.38 -20.37
C LEU A 123 0.82 5.29 -19.37
N ASP A 124 1.01 6.32 -18.55
CA ASP A 124 2.19 6.47 -17.69
C ASP A 124 2.11 5.65 -16.37
N ASN A 125 0.93 5.12 -16.05
CA ASN A 125 0.63 4.50 -14.76
C ASN A 125 0.17 3.05 -14.86
N LYS A 126 0.12 2.47 -16.07
CA LYS A 126 -0.29 1.10 -16.31
C LYS A 126 0.33 0.14 -15.29
N GLY A 127 -0.56 -0.58 -14.61
CA GLY A 127 -0.22 -1.64 -13.69
C GLY A 127 0.14 -1.21 -12.27
N LYS A 128 0.24 0.10 -11.99
CA LYS A 128 0.38 0.64 -10.63
C LYS A 128 -0.93 0.61 -9.88
N VAL A 129 -0.89 0.54 -8.56
CA VAL A 129 -2.11 0.60 -7.74
C VAL A 129 -2.80 1.94 -7.93
N LYS A 130 -4.10 1.90 -8.21
CA LYS A 130 -4.98 3.05 -8.36
C LYS A 130 -5.73 3.34 -7.07
N SER A 131 -6.16 2.28 -6.38
CA SER A 131 -6.79 2.39 -5.07
C SER A 131 -6.69 1.12 -4.26
N ILE A 132 -6.72 1.28 -2.93
CA ILE A 132 -6.97 0.23 -1.94
C ILE A 132 -8.18 0.71 -1.13
N GLY A 133 -9.31 0.01 -1.25
CA GLY A 133 -10.60 0.45 -0.75
C GLY A 133 -10.93 1.89 -1.14
N THR A 134 -11.04 2.77 -0.15
CA THR A 134 -11.37 4.20 -0.37
C THR A 134 -10.14 5.09 -0.62
N ILE A 135 -8.94 4.56 -0.43
CA ILE A 135 -7.69 5.31 -0.57
C ILE A 135 -7.25 5.26 -2.03
N ARG A 136 -7.08 6.43 -2.64
CA ARG A 136 -6.63 6.59 -4.02
C ARG A 136 -5.15 6.95 -4.07
N PHE A 137 -4.47 6.47 -5.10
CA PHE A 137 -3.08 6.82 -5.38
C PHE A 137 -3.00 7.57 -6.69
N THR A 138 -2.29 8.70 -6.70
CA THR A 138 -1.96 9.43 -7.92
C THR A 138 -0.44 9.48 -8.09
N TYR A 139 -0.02 9.64 -9.33
CA TYR A 139 1.39 9.59 -9.72
C TYR A 139 1.75 10.82 -10.51
N PHE A 140 3.02 11.19 -10.42
CA PHE A 140 3.64 12.16 -11.32
C PHE A 140 3.58 11.62 -12.76
N ASP A 141 3.22 12.47 -13.72
CA ASP A 141 3.04 12.07 -15.12
C ASP A 141 4.28 12.40 -15.96
N ARG A 142 4.18 12.23 -17.28
CA ARG A 142 5.29 12.51 -18.21
C ARG A 142 5.78 13.96 -18.23
N PHE A 143 4.99 14.91 -17.75
CA PHE A 143 5.39 16.31 -17.64
C PHE A 143 6.23 16.57 -16.39
N ASP A 144 6.21 15.65 -15.43
CA ASP A 144 6.97 15.71 -14.18
C ASP A 144 8.37 15.05 -14.29
N MET A 145 8.97 15.09 -15.49
CA MET A 145 10.29 14.57 -15.90
C MET A 145 11.05 13.69 -14.89
N ASP A 146 11.67 14.30 -13.86
CA ASP A 146 12.59 13.63 -12.94
C ASP A 146 11.88 12.68 -11.94
N ASN A 147 10.57 12.83 -11.80
CA ASN A 147 9.74 12.11 -10.84
C ASN A 147 8.61 11.31 -11.50
N GLN A 148 8.58 11.26 -12.83
CA GLN A 148 7.58 10.51 -13.59
C GLN A 148 7.37 9.12 -12.99
N GLY A 149 6.11 8.83 -12.73
CA GLY A 149 5.64 7.55 -12.27
C GLY A 149 5.86 7.24 -10.80
N LYS A 150 6.42 8.16 -9.99
CA LYS A 150 6.41 8.07 -8.54
C LYS A 150 5.08 8.53 -7.96
N ILE A 151 4.71 8.04 -6.78
CA ILE A 151 3.51 8.47 -6.05
C ILE A 151 3.60 9.97 -5.78
N LYS A 152 2.58 10.71 -6.23
CA LYS A 152 2.35 12.12 -5.95
C LYS A 152 1.41 12.31 -4.76
N MET A 153 0.47 11.40 -4.59
CA MET A 153 -0.49 11.42 -3.48
C MET A 153 -0.94 10.01 -3.11
N ALA A 154 -1.05 9.75 -1.81
CA ALA A 154 -1.68 8.54 -1.26
C ALA A 154 -2.80 8.96 -0.30
N GLY A 155 -4.05 8.78 -0.71
CA GLY A 155 -5.21 9.34 -0.02
C GLY A 155 -5.11 10.87 0.02
N ASN A 156 -5.01 11.44 1.22
CA ASN A 156 -4.84 12.88 1.43
C ASN A 156 -3.39 13.27 1.76
N ILE A 157 -2.44 12.35 1.59
CA ILE A 157 -1.03 12.57 1.93
C ILE A 157 -0.27 12.92 0.64
N PRO A 158 0.09 14.19 0.42
CA PRO A 158 0.94 14.58 -0.70
C PRO A 158 2.37 14.07 -0.49
N VAL A 159 3.03 13.74 -1.59
CA VAL A 159 4.45 13.38 -1.63
C VAL A 159 5.13 14.27 -2.66
N SER A 160 6.26 14.87 -2.29
CA SER A 160 7.12 15.60 -3.21
C SER A 160 8.52 15.03 -3.21
N TYR A 161 9.24 15.24 -4.31
CA TYR A 161 10.61 14.78 -4.49
C TYR A 161 11.48 15.95 -4.94
N TYR A 162 12.76 15.85 -4.60
CA TYR A 162 13.80 16.70 -5.16
C TYR A 162 13.92 16.45 -6.67
N ASP A 163 14.20 17.47 -7.46
CA ASP A 163 14.25 17.42 -8.92
C ASP A 163 15.66 17.73 -9.46
N ARG A 164 15.79 17.96 -10.78
CA ARG A 164 17.08 18.28 -11.41
C ARG A 164 17.79 19.51 -10.86
N PHE A 165 17.09 20.43 -10.20
CA PHE A 165 17.70 21.61 -9.61
C PHE A 165 18.35 21.31 -8.25
N ASP A 166 18.11 20.11 -7.71
CA ASP A 166 18.57 19.68 -6.39
C ASP A 166 19.77 18.71 -6.43
N MET A 167 20.65 18.87 -7.44
CA MET A 167 21.95 18.19 -7.62
C MET A 167 22.03 16.76 -7.05
N SER A 168 22.80 16.56 -5.98
CA SER A 168 23.09 15.26 -5.37
C SER A 168 21.88 14.58 -4.72
N ASN A 169 20.80 15.32 -4.47
CA ASN A 169 19.57 14.83 -3.87
C ASN A 169 18.44 14.55 -4.87
N LYS A 170 18.66 14.78 -6.17
CA LYS A 170 17.66 14.53 -7.21
C LYS A 170 16.96 13.18 -7.05
N GLY A 171 15.64 13.22 -7.03
CA GLY A 171 14.77 12.06 -6.94
C GLY A 171 14.55 11.50 -5.53
N ASN A 172 15.26 12.01 -4.50
CA ASN A 172 14.94 11.71 -3.10
C ASN A 172 13.62 12.37 -2.69
N ILE A 173 12.98 11.83 -1.66
CA ILE A 173 11.73 12.37 -1.13
C ILE A 173 12.00 13.68 -0.41
N LYS A 174 11.35 14.76 -0.85
CA LYS A 174 11.47 16.11 -0.31
C LYS A 174 10.45 16.38 0.80
N SER A 175 9.23 15.87 0.64
CA SER A 175 8.21 15.92 1.70
C SER A 175 7.23 14.75 1.60
N ILE A 176 6.66 14.38 2.74
CA ILE A 176 5.48 13.52 2.84
C ILE A 176 4.52 14.13 3.85
N GLY A 177 3.29 14.42 3.43
CA GLY A 177 2.31 15.10 4.27
C GLY A 177 2.82 16.47 4.72
N ASN A 178 2.78 16.70 6.04
CA ASN A 178 3.26 17.91 6.70
C ASN A 178 4.73 17.84 7.12
N SER A 179 5.46 16.80 6.71
CA SER A 179 6.87 16.61 7.05
C SER A 179 7.77 16.86 5.85
N THR A 180 8.82 17.66 6.04
CA THR A 180 9.90 17.91 5.09
C THR A 180 11.12 17.09 5.47
N ILE A 181 11.79 16.53 4.46
CA ILE A 181 13.02 15.74 4.62
C ILE A 181 14.16 16.49 3.92
N THR A 182 15.24 16.71 4.65
CA THR A 182 16.50 17.27 4.11
C THR A 182 17.59 16.22 4.16
N TYR A 183 18.48 16.25 3.17
CA TYR A 183 19.59 15.31 3.03
C TYR A 183 20.92 16.07 3.10
N TYR A 184 21.99 15.34 3.38
CA TYR A 184 23.33 15.87 3.19
C TYR A 184 23.59 16.06 1.69
N ASP A 185 24.21 17.18 1.32
CA ASP A 185 24.44 17.59 -0.07
C ASP A 185 25.92 17.90 -0.35
N ASP A 186 26.20 18.48 -1.52
CA ASP A 186 27.57 18.77 -1.98
C ASP A 186 28.34 19.76 -1.09
N PHE A 187 27.67 20.44 -0.15
CA PHE A 187 28.30 21.33 0.83
C PHE A 187 28.61 20.64 2.16
N ASP A 188 28.22 19.38 2.33
CA ASP A 188 28.47 18.55 3.50
C ASP A 188 29.62 17.53 3.27
N ASP A 189 29.89 16.69 4.27
CA ASP A 189 30.83 15.57 4.14
C ASP A 189 30.36 14.61 3.02
N ARG A 190 31.24 14.36 2.04
CA ARG A 190 30.97 13.49 0.89
C ARG A 190 30.52 12.09 1.27
N SER A 191 30.96 11.57 2.42
CA SER A 191 30.56 10.24 2.92
C SER A 191 29.10 10.18 3.39
N LEU A 192 28.48 11.33 3.63
CA LEU A 192 27.10 11.44 4.11
C LEU A 192 26.10 11.79 3.01
N ILE A 193 26.56 12.26 1.85
CA ILE A 193 25.72 12.74 0.74
C ILE A 193 24.60 11.74 0.40
N GLY A 194 23.37 12.25 0.32
CA GLY A 194 22.17 11.48 0.00
C GLY A 194 21.53 10.75 1.19
N ARG A 195 22.17 10.75 2.37
CA ARG A 195 21.56 10.28 3.63
C ARG A 195 20.67 11.36 4.24
N ILE A 196 19.66 10.94 4.99
CA ILE A 196 18.77 11.86 5.70
C ILE A 196 19.58 12.67 6.72
N LYS A 197 19.51 13.99 6.61
CA LYS A 197 20.12 14.96 7.53
C LYS A 197 19.15 15.39 8.62
N ALA A 198 17.91 15.65 8.25
CA ALA A 198 16.85 16.00 9.19
C ALA A 198 15.47 15.74 8.62
N ILE A 199 14.51 15.52 9.53
CA ILE A 199 13.09 15.51 9.23
C ILE A 199 12.43 16.54 10.14
N ARG A 200 11.61 17.41 9.56
CA ARG A 200 10.88 18.46 10.28
C ARG A 200 9.41 18.37 9.94
N GLY A 201 8.53 18.61 10.91
CA GLY A 201 7.08 18.52 10.73
C GLY A 201 6.45 17.35 11.46
N ASN A 202 5.16 17.13 11.24
CA ASN A 202 4.34 16.26 12.08
C ASN A 202 3.38 15.34 11.32
N THR A 203 3.81 14.77 10.19
CA THR A 203 3.02 13.74 9.50
C THR A 203 2.79 12.53 10.42
N PRO A 204 1.52 12.21 10.77
CA PRO A 204 1.23 11.09 11.63
C PRO A 204 1.70 9.77 11.01
N LYS A 205 2.20 8.86 11.86
CA LYS A 205 2.63 7.50 11.47
C LYS A 205 3.79 7.47 10.46
N LEU A 206 4.54 8.57 10.33
CA LEU A 206 5.79 8.61 9.57
C LEU A 206 6.93 8.05 10.43
N PHE A 207 7.59 7.02 9.94
CA PHE A 207 8.73 6.36 10.58
C PHE A 207 9.92 6.30 9.61
N VAL A 208 11.14 6.25 10.17
CA VAL A 208 12.38 6.12 9.40
C VAL A 208 13.03 4.79 9.75
N GLU A 209 13.41 4.04 8.72
CA GLU A 209 14.24 2.86 8.81
C GLU A 209 15.56 3.14 8.09
N THR A 210 16.67 2.96 8.81
CA THR A 210 18.03 3.16 8.30
C THR A 210 18.75 1.81 8.26
N PHE A 211 19.48 1.54 7.18
CA PHE A 211 20.29 0.34 6.99
C PHE A 211 21.76 0.71 6.80
#